data_AF-A0A968IWP4-F1
#
_entry.id   AF-A0A968IWP4-F1
#
_cell.length_a   1.000
_cell.length_b   1.000
_cell.length_c   1.000
_cell.angle_alpha   90.00
_cell.angle_beta   90.00
_cell.angle_gamma   90.00
#
_symmetry.space_group_name_H-M   'P 1'
#
loop_
_entity.id
_entity.type
_entity.pdbx_description
1 polymer ?
#
loop_
_entity_poly.entity_id
_entity_poly.type
_entity_poly.pdbx_seq_one_letter_code
_entity_poly.pdbx_strand_id
1 'polypeptide(L)' 'MLTGQWGQAFDGRPSLEDQMAAIAQRFPQIQSVSHFAFAWQEPAWDRARQTCALPRP' A
#
# COMPACT_ATOMS: atom_id res chain seq x y z
N MET A 1 -6.97 -5.85 -7.92
CA MET A 1 -7.61 -4.63 -7.42
C MET A 1 -6.53 -3.76 -6.80
N LEU A 2 -6.38 -2.51 -7.22
CA LEU A 2 -5.52 -1.53 -6.55
C LEU A 2 -6.19 -1.26 -5.18
N THR A 3 -5.60 -1.70 -4.06
CA THR A 3 -6.28 -1.57 -2.76
C THR A 3 -6.21 -0.13 -2.27
N GLY A 4 -7.38 0.50 -2.22
CA GLY A 4 -7.66 1.83 -1.71
C GLY A 4 -9.15 2.07 -1.89
N GLN A 5 -9.72 3.02 -1.16
CA GLN A 5 -11.14 3.32 -1.30
C GLN A 5 -11.33 4.33 -2.43
N TRP A 6 -12.05 3.91 -3.47
CA TRP A 6 -12.35 4.72 -4.63
C TRP A 6 -13.48 5.70 -4.32
N GLY A 7 -13.34 6.94 -4.78
CA GLY A 7 -14.37 7.98 -4.75
C GLY A 7 -14.75 8.49 -3.36
N GLN A 8 -14.10 8.04 -2.29
CA GLN A 8 -14.39 8.49 -0.93
C GLN A 8 -13.16 8.44 -0.02
N ALA A 9 -13.07 9.45 0.85
CA ALA A 9 -12.13 9.43 1.96
C ALA A 9 -12.54 8.40 3.01
N PHE A 10 -11.57 7.77 3.66
CA PHE A 10 -11.81 6.79 4.71
C PHE A 10 -10.75 6.91 5.80
N ASP A 11 -11.18 6.94 7.05
CA ASP A 11 -10.29 6.94 8.22
C ASP A 11 -9.21 8.05 8.18
N GLY A 12 -9.63 9.28 7.83
CA GLY A 12 -8.73 10.43 7.69
C GLY A 12 -7.79 10.38 6.47
N ARG A 13 -7.96 9.41 5.57
CA ARG A 13 -7.19 9.26 4.33
C ARG A 13 -8.00 9.75 3.13
N PRO A 14 -7.40 10.49 2.18
CA PRO A 14 -8.05 10.86 0.93
C PRO A 14 -8.46 9.66 0.09
N SER A 15 -9.29 9.88 -0.93
CA SER A 15 -9.63 8.82 -1.90
C SER A 15 -8.39 8.28 -2.61
N LEU A 16 -8.47 7.07 -3.17
CA LEU A 16 -7.35 6.50 -3.91
C LEU A 16 -6.96 7.39 -5.10
N GLU A 17 -7.93 8.00 -5.76
CA GLU A 17 -7.75 8.92 -6.88
C GLU A 17 -6.96 10.16 -6.46
N ASP A 18 -7.32 10.77 -5.33
CA ASP A 18 -6.62 11.94 -4.79
C ASP A 18 -5.17 11.60 -4.40
N GLN A 19 -4.97 10.42 -3.80
CA GLN A 19 -3.62 9.93 -3.46
C GLN A 19 -2.78 9.72 -4.72
N MET A 20 -3.32 9.06 -5.74
CA MET A 20 -2.62 8.80 -7.00
C MET A 20 -2.32 10.10 -7.76
N ALA A 21 -3.26 11.06 -7.77
CA ALA A 21 -3.05 12.37 -8.36
C ALA A 21 -1.94 13.16 -7.64
N ALA A 22 -1.91 13.11 -6.31
CA ALA A 22 -0.86 13.77 -5.52
C ALA A 22 0.53 13.16 -5.79
N ILE A 23 0.62 11.83 -5.92
CA ILE A 23 1.88 11.15 -6.29
C ILE A 23 2.35 11.64 -7.66
N ALA A 24 1.46 11.64 -8.66
CA ALA A 24 1.79 12.05 -10.03
C ALA A 24 2.27 13.52 -10.08
N GLN A 25 1.63 14.42 -9.32
CA GLN A 25 2.04 15.83 -9.24
C GLN A 25 3.39 16.01 -8.52
N ARG A 26 3.61 15.27 -7.43
CA ARG A 26 4.81 15.45 -6.59
C ARG A 26 6.05 14.80 -7.19
N PHE A 27 5.87 13.71 -7.95
CA PHE A 27 6.93 12.88 -8.51
C PHE A 27 6.67 12.58 -10.00
N PRO A 28 6.79 13.60 -10.88
CA PRO A 28 6.48 13.47 -12.30
C PRO A 28 7.38 12.46 -13.03
N GLN A 29 8.51 12.05 -12.45
CA GLN A 29 9.37 11.00 -12.98
C GLN A 29 8.80 9.57 -12.84
N ILE A 30 7.78 9.38 -11.98
CA ILE A 30 7.13 8.09 -11.80
C ILE A 30 6.11 7.91 -12.93
N GLN A 31 6.39 6.98 -13.85
CA GLN A 31 5.55 6.74 -15.04
C GLN A 31 4.44 5.73 -14.80
N SER A 32 4.59 4.87 -13.79
CA SER A 32 3.61 3.84 -13.47
C SER A 32 3.70 3.44 -12.00
N VAL A 33 2.57 2.97 -11.48
CA VAL A 33 2.45 2.43 -10.13
C VAL A 33 1.76 1.08 -10.22
N SER A 34 2.37 0.06 -9.64
CA SER A 34 1.79 -1.27 -9.51
C SER A 34 1.42 -1.52 -8.05
N HIS A 35 0.27 -2.14 -7.83
CA HIS A 35 -0.11 -2.65 -6.52
C HIS A 35 -0.07 -4.17 -6.53
N PHE A 36 0.64 -4.74 -5.57
CA PHE A 36 0.71 -6.18 -5.38
C PHE A 36 0.63 -6.49 -3.89
N ALA A 37 0.02 -7.63 -3.57
CA ALA A 37 0.11 -8.17 -2.22
C ALA A 37 1.52 -8.74 -2.04
N PHE A 38 2.24 -8.28 -1.02
CA PHE A 38 3.56 -8.83 -0.64
C PHE A 38 3.50 -10.37 -0.51
N ALA A 39 2.42 -10.90 0.05
CA ALA A 39 2.19 -12.34 0.20
C ALA A 39 2.25 -13.14 -1.12
N TRP A 40 2.00 -12.50 -2.27
CA TRP A 40 2.06 -13.17 -3.57
C TRP A 40 3.48 -13.40 -4.06
N GLN A 41 4.41 -12.50 -3.74
CA GLN A 41 5.80 -12.62 -4.17
C GLN A 41 6.64 -13.32 -3.10
N GLU A 42 6.39 -13.05 -1.81
CA GLU A 42 7.17 -13.58 -0.69
C GLU A 42 6.30 -14.35 0.34
N PRO A 43 5.64 -15.46 -0.04
CA PRO A 43 4.70 -16.16 0.85
C PRO A 43 5.35 -16.71 2.13
N ALA A 44 6.63 -17.10 2.09
CA ALA A 44 7.35 -17.58 3.26
C ALA A 44 7.62 -16.45 4.27
N TRP A 45 8.06 -15.29 3.80
CA TRP A 45 8.31 -14.11 4.64
C TRP A 45 7.00 -13.50 5.15
N ASP A 46 5.95 -13.50 4.34
CA ASP A 46 4.61 -13.09 4.76
C ASP A 46 4.09 -13.93 5.95
N ARG A 47 4.34 -15.24 5.95
CA ARG A 47 3.99 -16.09 7.10
C ARG A 47 4.85 -15.78 8.32
N ALA A 48 6.16 -15.60 8.14
CA ALA A 48 7.07 -15.33 9.25
C ALA A 48 6.75 -14.00 9.98
N ARG A 49 6.32 -12.96 9.26
CA ARG A 49 5.95 -11.67 9.88
C ARG A 49 4.67 -11.75 10.72
N GLN A 50 3.74 -12.64 10.39
CA GLN A 50 2.49 -12.80 11.14
C GLN A 50 2.73 -13.42 12.52
N THR A 51 3.81 -14.20 12.68
CA THR A 51 4.16 -14.89 13.92
C THR A 51 5.32 -14.22 14.66
N CYS A 52 5.80 -13.06 14.20
CA CYS A 52 6.89 -12.33 14.83
C CYS A 52 6.45 -11.83 16.23
N ALA A 53 7.04 -12.39 17.28
CA ALA A 53 6.90 -11.87 18.64
C ALA A 53 7.97 -10.80 18.86
N LEU A 54 7.55 -9.56 19.14
CA LEU A 54 8.49 -8.55 19.62
C LEU A 54 9.18 -9.07 20.88
N PRO A 55 10.53 -9.02 20.97
CA PRO A 55 11.21 -9.33 22.22
C PRO A 55 10.62 -8.46 23.32
N ARG A 56 10.20 -9.06 24.44
CA ARG A 56 9.76 -8.27 25.60
C ARG A 56 10.98 -7.48 26.12
N PRO A 57 10.77 -6.21 26.53
CA PRO A 57 11.82 -5.41 27.16
C PRO A 57 12.30 -6.04 28.47
#